data_AF-A0A4Q2UU10-F1
#
_entry.id   AF-A0A4Q2UU10-F1
#
_cell.length_a   1.000
_cell.length_b   1.000
_cell.length_c   1.000
_cell.angle_alpha   90.00
_cell.angle_beta   90.00
_cell.angle_gamma   90.00
#
_symmetry.space_group_name_H-M   'P 1'
#
loop_
_entity.id
_entity.type
_entity.pdbx_description
1 polymer ?
#
loop_
_entity_poly.entity_id
_entity_poly.type
_entity_poly.pdbx_seq_one_letter_code
_entity_poly.pdbx_strand_id
1 'polypeptide(L)'
;MAVIGGELGFDGRKRRGQCFGHIFHLSAKAVLFASTPEALETQLSAAAALSENENDLWSRRGPVGKLHNLVVDIDRSDVLSYLLRGVQQADMDQSIDPRVRARKPLNIVVDNDTRWLSQLYMIRRAIKLRPYLDVMILKHKQAWEQDNRSKRTGLMRRSAVQPRICLSENQLSNKDWDVLEHLATILGFYEVTVKTLEGDGIQRKRKRGWVGSYGNIWDVIQGFEFLMAKLEEYKAFAADYPDPEHFRININLGWQKLNKYYTILDETPIYYVALALHPAYRWGWFEEHWGKHPDWIATAKEMVQEVWETEYRNLEVVLSPGNEPVAKRRRKYQNAFEEYCEQSRYEPSSRLSTPTTTPARMRSSATPESPRDEYEAWQQSWVPTDTDIRDPIAYWQDNRAQYPRLSRMALDFLTIQPMSAECERLFSAAGRLVTPLRSRL
;
A
#
# COMPACT_ATOMS: atom_id res chain seq x y z
N MET A 1 -23.27 3.12 12.30
CA MET A 1 -22.74 4.46 12.67
C MET A 1 -23.81 5.52 12.80
N ALA A 2 -24.81 5.62 11.91
CA ALA A 2 -25.90 6.61 12.06
C ALA A 2 -26.69 6.45 13.37
N VAL A 3 -26.99 5.20 13.77
CA VAL A 3 -27.69 4.89 15.04
C VAL A 3 -26.86 5.29 16.26
N ILE A 4 -25.60 4.81 16.32
CA ILE A 4 -24.67 5.13 17.43
C ILE A 4 -24.38 6.63 17.52
N GLY A 5 -24.18 7.30 16.38
CA GLY A 5 -23.95 8.74 16.33
C GLY A 5 -25.17 9.53 16.82
N GLY A 6 -26.38 9.10 16.45
CA GLY A 6 -27.62 9.68 16.96
C GLY A 6 -27.77 9.52 18.47
N GLU A 7 -27.45 8.34 19.02
CA GLU A 7 -27.53 8.06 20.46
C GLU A 7 -26.48 8.83 21.28
N LEU A 8 -25.29 9.02 20.74
CA LEU A 8 -24.16 9.66 21.43
C LEU A 8 -23.97 11.14 21.04
N GLY A 9 -24.89 11.70 20.26
CA GLY A 9 -24.89 13.13 19.90
C GLY A 9 -23.76 13.57 18.95
N PHE A 10 -23.26 12.69 18.08
CA PHE A 10 -22.22 13.03 17.10
C PHE A 10 -22.53 12.56 15.67
N ASP A 11 -21.99 13.24 14.67
CA ASP A 11 -22.07 12.79 13.28
C ASP A 11 -21.08 11.64 13.02
N GLY A 12 -21.63 10.43 12.84
CA GLY A 12 -20.85 9.25 12.55
C GLY A 12 -20.07 9.29 11.23
N ARG A 13 -20.43 10.17 10.27
CA ARG A 13 -19.66 10.36 9.03
C ARG A 13 -18.35 11.09 9.32
N LYS A 14 -18.41 12.20 10.06
CA LYS A 14 -17.23 12.99 10.45
C LYS A 14 -16.23 12.21 11.31
N ARG A 15 -16.65 11.15 12.00
CA ARG A 15 -15.80 10.32 12.89
C ARG A 15 -15.32 9.00 12.27
N ARG A 16 -15.66 8.71 11.01
CA ARG A 16 -15.34 7.42 10.38
C ARG A 16 -14.09 7.52 9.50
N GLY A 17 -12.99 6.95 9.99
CA GLY A 17 -11.82 6.66 9.17
C GLY A 17 -12.09 5.53 8.16
N GLN A 18 -11.41 5.57 7.03
CA GLN A 18 -11.42 4.50 6.03
C GLN A 18 -10.17 3.64 6.19
N CYS A 19 -10.28 2.33 5.95
CA CYS A 19 -9.11 1.44 6.02
C CYS A 19 -8.30 1.54 4.72
N PHE A 20 -7.07 2.06 4.80
CA PHE A 20 -6.24 2.29 3.62
C PHE A 20 -5.79 1.01 2.92
N GLY A 21 -5.55 -0.06 3.67
CA GLY A 21 -5.24 -1.35 3.07
C GLY A 21 -6.33 -1.84 2.13
N HIS A 22 -7.59 -1.62 2.50
CA HIS A 22 -8.71 -1.97 1.64
C HIS A 22 -8.73 -1.11 0.37
N ILE A 23 -8.56 0.21 0.49
CA ILE A 23 -8.54 1.12 -0.66
C ILE A 23 -7.40 0.78 -1.63
N PHE A 24 -6.20 0.57 -1.11
CA PHE A 24 -5.04 0.20 -1.92
C PHE A 24 -5.21 -1.18 -2.54
N HIS A 25 -5.85 -2.12 -1.84
CA HIS A 25 -6.25 -3.39 -2.43
C HIS A 25 -7.19 -3.18 -3.63
N LEU A 26 -8.23 -2.35 -3.50
CA LEU A 26 -9.18 -2.09 -4.60
C LEU A 26 -8.48 -1.48 -5.82
N SER A 27 -7.59 -0.51 -5.58
CA SER A 27 -6.83 0.13 -6.65
C SER A 27 -5.83 -0.82 -7.31
N ALA A 28 -5.05 -1.58 -6.53
CA ALA A 28 -4.10 -2.57 -7.05
C ALA A 28 -4.79 -3.66 -7.88
N LYS A 29 -5.98 -4.13 -7.46
CA LYS A 29 -6.80 -5.06 -8.25
C LYS A 29 -7.29 -4.47 -9.57
N ALA A 30 -7.68 -3.19 -9.57
CA ALA A 30 -8.05 -2.49 -10.80
C ALA A 30 -6.85 -2.38 -11.76
N VAL A 31 -5.63 -2.15 -11.24
CA VAL A 31 -4.37 -2.17 -12.02
C VAL A 31 -4.08 -3.57 -12.60
N LEU A 32 -4.46 -4.64 -11.91
CA LEU A 32 -4.22 -6.00 -12.39
C LEU A 32 -5.25 -6.48 -13.42
N PHE A 33 -6.54 -6.17 -13.26
CA PHE A 33 -7.62 -6.88 -13.98
C PHE A 33 -8.71 -6.00 -14.62
N ALA A 34 -8.55 -4.68 -14.67
CA ALA A 34 -9.52 -3.76 -15.28
C ALA A 34 -10.97 -3.83 -14.72
N SER A 35 -11.17 -4.40 -13.52
CA SER A 35 -12.49 -4.67 -12.96
C SER A 35 -12.55 -4.33 -11.48
N THR A 36 -13.76 -4.07 -10.96
CA THR A 36 -13.95 -3.91 -9.52
C THR A 36 -13.77 -5.26 -8.82
N PRO A 37 -13.08 -5.32 -7.67
CA PRO A 37 -12.84 -6.58 -6.95
C PRO A 37 -14.10 -7.38 -6.66
N GLU A 38 -15.21 -6.72 -6.40
CA GLU A 38 -16.50 -7.37 -6.12
C GLU A 38 -17.06 -8.07 -7.36
N ALA A 39 -16.87 -7.48 -8.56
CA ALA A 39 -17.24 -8.11 -9.81
C ALA A 39 -16.31 -9.30 -10.13
N LEU A 40 -15.02 -9.18 -9.77
CA LEU A 40 -14.00 -10.21 -9.93
C LEU A 40 -14.31 -11.46 -9.07
N GLU A 41 -14.59 -11.25 -7.78
CA GLU A 41 -14.88 -12.30 -6.80
C GLU A 41 -16.20 -12.99 -7.08
N THR A 42 -17.23 -12.25 -7.49
CA THR A 42 -18.54 -12.82 -7.86
C THR A 42 -18.43 -13.70 -9.09
N GLN A 43 -17.66 -13.28 -10.11
CA GLN A 43 -17.42 -14.07 -11.32
C GLN A 43 -16.60 -15.35 -11.05
N LEU A 44 -15.56 -15.26 -10.22
CA LEU A 44 -14.72 -16.42 -9.87
C LEU A 44 -15.48 -17.43 -8.99
N SER A 45 -16.21 -16.94 -7.98
CA SER A 45 -17.03 -17.80 -7.12
C SER A 45 -18.10 -18.57 -7.92
N ALA A 46 -18.65 -17.96 -8.97
CA ALA A 46 -19.58 -18.62 -9.87
C ALA A 46 -18.90 -19.63 -10.83
N ALA A 47 -17.66 -19.38 -11.24
CA ALA A 47 -16.92 -20.20 -12.20
C ALA A 47 -16.22 -21.43 -11.58
N ALA A 48 -15.95 -21.41 -10.28
CA ALA A 48 -15.30 -22.51 -9.54
C ALA A 48 -16.03 -23.87 -9.65
N ALA A 49 -17.26 -23.89 -10.16
CA ALA A 49 -18.02 -25.11 -10.43
C ALA A 49 -17.51 -25.92 -11.65
N LEU A 50 -16.70 -25.34 -12.55
CA LEU A 50 -16.19 -26.01 -13.77
C LEU A 50 -14.76 -25.54 -14.11
N SER A 51 -13.76 -26.42 -13.96
CA SER A 51 -12.33 -26.07 -14.13
C SER A 51 -11.93 -25.57 -15.52
N GLU A 52 -12.59 -26.01 -16.60
CA GLU A 52 -12.32 -25.52 -17.97
C GLU A 52 -12.85 -24.10 -18.18
N ASN A 53 -14.00 -23.76 -17.58
CA ASN A 53 -14.57 -22.41 -17.66
C ASN A 53 -13.75 -21.38 -16.87
N GLU A 54 -13.11 -21.82 -15.78
CA GLU A 54 -12.27 -20.99 -14.92
C GLU A 54 -10.99 -20.54 -15.67
N ASN A 55 -10.34 -21.46 -16.38
CA ASN A 55 -9.15 -21.16 -17.18
C ASN A 55 -9.44 -20.12 -18.27
N ASP A 56 -10.54 -20.28 -19.01
CA ASP A 56 -10.95 -19.34 -20.06
C ASP A 56 -11.28 -17.96 -19.49
N LEU A 57 -11.88 -17.91 -18.30
CA LEU A 57 -12.15 -16.66 -17.59
C LEU A 57 -10.85 -15.94 -17.23
N TRP A 58 -9.84 -16.68 -16.76
CA TRP A 58 -8.52 -16.12 -16.47
C TRP A 58 -7.78 -15.65 -17.71
N SER A 59 -7.79 -16.41 -18.81
CA SER A 59 -7.13 -15.99 -20.06
C SER A 59 -7.66 -14.66 -20.60
N ARG A 60 -8.94 -14.34 -20.37
CA ARG A 60 -9.56 -13.04 -20.74
C ARG A 60 -9.10 -11.86 -19.88
N ARG A 61 -8.39 -12.10 -18.77
CA ARG A 61 -7.89 -11.06 -17.86
C ARG A 61 -6.47 -10.59 -18.22
N GLY A 62 -6.04 -10.84 -19.45
CA GLY A 62 -4.77 -10.38 -19.99
C GLY A 62 -3.56 -11.15 -19.44
N PRO A 63 -2.37 -10.54 -19.46
CA PRO A 63 -1.10 -11.20 -19.13
C PRO A 63 -1.10 -11.87 -17.74
N VAL A 64 -1.70 -11.23 -16.74
CA VAL A 64 -1.74 -11.76 -15.36
C VAL A 64 -2.55 -13.04 -15.28
N GLY A 65 -3.67 -13.12 -16.01
CA GLY A 65 -4.52 -14.31 -16.00
C GLY A 65 -3.94 -15.47 -16.81
N LYS A 66 -3.28 -15.18 -17.94
CA LYS A 66 -2.45 -16.19 -18.64
C LYS A 66 -1.36 -16.75 -17.73
N LEU A 67 -0.70 -15.88 -16.94
CA LEU A 67 0.30 -16.31 -15.97
C LEU A 67 -0.30 -17.16 -14.84
N HIS A 68 -1.44 -16.77 -14.28
CA HIS A 68 -2.15 -17.56 -13.27
C HIS A 68 -2.39 -18.98 -13.76
N ASN A 69 -2.94 -19.12 -14.97
CA ASN A 69 -3.19 -20.40 -15.62
C ASN A 69 -1.92 -21.26 -15.76
N LEU A 70 -0.83 -20.65 -16.24
CA LEU A 70 0.47 -21.33 -16.37
C LEU A 70 0.99 -21.84 -15.01
N VAL A 71 0.90 -21.01 -13.97
CA VAL A 71 1.36 -21.34 -12.62
C VAL A 71 0.51 -22.45 -12.01
N VAL A 72 -0.80 -22.39 -12.16
CA VAL A 72 -1.73 -23.43 -11.68
C VAL A 72 -1.48 -24.77 -12.39
N ASP A 73 -1.24 -24.76 -13.71
CA ASP A 73 -0.91 -25.98 -14.46
C ASP A 73 0.38 -26.65 -13.95
N ILE A 74 1.40 -25.85 -13.63
CA ILE A 74 2.67 -26.35 -13.10
C ILE A 74 2.50 -26.88 -11.67
N ASP A 75 1.71 -26.20 -10.82
CA ASP A 75 1.50 -26.58 -9.42
C ASP A 75 0.74 -27.90 -9.31
N ARG A 76 -0.25 -28.11 -10.19
CA ARG A 76 -1.08 -29.32 -10.23
C ARG A 76 -0.41 -30.53 -10.88
N SER A 77 0.77 -30.35 -11.50
CA SER A 77 1.46 -31.41 -12.24
C SER A 77 2.86 -31.65 -11.68
N ASP A 78 3.04 -32.79 -11.01
CA ASP A 78 4.34 -33.24 -10.53
C ASP A 78 5.36 -33.29 -11.68
N VAL A 79 4.95 -33.75 -12.87
CA VAL A 79 5.81 -33.83 -14.06
C VAL A 79 6.35 -32.45 -14.43
N LEU A 80 5.50 -31.43 -14.51
CA LEU A 80 5.92 -30.06 -14.83
C LEU A 80 6.78 -29.46 -13.71
N SER A 81 6.38 -29.68 -12.46
CA SER A 81 7.13 -29.25 -11.28
C SER A 81 8.53 -29.86 -11.17
N TYR A 82 8.70 -31.14 -11.53
CA TYR A 82 10.01 -31.80 -11.62
C TYR A 82 10.81 -31.30 -12.82
N LEU A 83 10.17 -31.13 -13.98
CA LEU A 83 10.84 -30.63 -15.18
C LEU A 83 11.39 -29.22 -14.97
N LEU A 84 10.62 -28.33 -14.35
CA LEU A 84 11.04 -26.97 -14.03
C LEU A 84 12.25 -26.95 -13.08
N ARG A 85 12.25 -27.82 -12.06
CA ARG A 85 13.39 -27.96 -11.14
C ARG A 85 14.61 -28.56 -11.84
N GLY A 86 14.42 -29.55 -12.71
CA GLY A 86 15.49 -30.19 -13.46
C GLY A 86 16.17 -29.24 -14.45
N VAL A 87 15.38 -28.41 -15.16
CA VAL A 87 15.90 -27.38 -16.07
C VAL A 87 16.73 -26.35 -15.30
N GLN A 88 16.25 -25.88 -14.15
CA GLN A 88 17.01 -24.98 -13.27
C GLN A 88 18.31 -25.62 -12.77
N GLN A 89 18.24 -26.86 -12.28
CA GLN A 89 19.41 -27.55 -11.73
C GLN A 89 20.50 -27.72 -12.80
N ALA A 90 20.12 -28.12 -14.01
CA ALA A 90 21.05 -28.30 -15.11
C ALA A 90 21.81 -27.01 -15.46
N ASP A 91 21.13 -25.86 -15.46
CA ASP A 91 21.75 -24.55 -15.67
C ASP A 91 22.65 -24.14 -14.50
N MET A 92 22.19 -24.35 -13.26
CA MET A 92 22.97 -24.05 -12.06
C MET A 92 24.27 -24.85 -12.01
N ASP A 93 24.22 -26.15 -12.31
CA ASP A 93 25.39 -27.06 -12.29
C ASP A 93 26.44 -26.67 -13.33
N GLN A 94 26.01 -26.11 -14.46
CA GLN A 94 26.88 -25.62 -15.53
C GLN A 94 27.49 -24.24 -15.23
N SER A 95 27.03 -23.55 -14.17
CA SER A 95 27.52 -22.22 -13.84
C SER A 95 28.97 -22.23 -13.38
N ILE A 96 29.74 -21.25 -13.86
CA ILE A 96 31.13 -21.03 -13.46
C ILE A 96 31.21 -20.49 -12.02
N ASP A 97 30.17 -19.78 -11.55
CA ASP A 97 30.11 -19.23 -10.19
C ASP A 97 29.74 -20.31 -9.16
N PRO A 98 30.64 -20.67 -8.21
CA PRO A 98 30.33 -21.63 -7.16
C PRO A 98 29.11 -21.24 -6.31
N ARG A 99 28.82 -19.93 -6.16
CA ARG A 99 27.65 -19.46 -5.43
C ARG A 99 26.35 -19.75 -6.16
N VAL A 100 26.36 -19.81 -7.49
CA VAL A 100 25.19 -20.19 -8.29
C VAL A 100 24.97 -21.69 -8.23
N ARG A 101 26.04 -22.49 -8.35
CA ARG A 101 25.99 -23.96 -8.17
C ARG A 101 25.43 -24.39 -6.81
N ALA A 102 25.70 -23.62 -5.77
CA ALA A 102 25.21 -23.90 -4.42
C ALA A 102 23.73 -23.50 -4.20
N ARG A 103 23.09 -22.82 -5.15
CA ARG A 103 21.67 -22.45 -5.04
C ARG A 103 20.78 -23.67 -5.22
N LYS A 104 19.56 -23.57 -4.70
CA LYS A 104 18.51 -24.57 -4.93
C LYS A 104 17.53 -24.05 -5.98
N PRO A 105 16.98 -24.94 -6.83
CA PRO A 105 15.88 -24.62 -7.72
C PRO A 105 14.73 -23.98 -6.95
N LEU A 106 14.12 -22.99 -7.57
CA LEU A 106 12.98 -22.26 -7.04
C LEU A 106 11.68 -22.92 -7.54
N ASN A 107 10.72 -23.05 -6.62
CA ASN A 107 9.35 -23.41 -6.98
C ASN A 107 8.62 -22.20 -7.54
N ILE A 108 7.58 -22.45 -8.32
CA ILE A 108 6.56 -21.44 -8.61
C ILE A 108 5.87 -20.98 -7.32
N VAL A 109 5.21 -19.83 -7.38
CA VAL A 109 4.39 -19.29 -6.29
C VAL A 109 3.00 -19.11 -6.86
N VAL A 110 2.03 -19.88 -6.37
CA VAL A 110 0.62 -19.75 -6.72
C VAL A 110 0.05 -18.55 -5.99
N ASP A 111 -0.73 -17.73 -6.69
CA ASP A 111 -1.41 -16.61 -6.07
C ASP A 111 -2.68 -17.04 -5.32
N ASN A 112 -3.25 -16.10 -4.59
CA ASN A 112 -4.58 -16.20 -4.02
C ASN A 112 -5.42 -15.06 -4.62
N ASP A 113 -6.52 -15.43 -5.23
CA ASP A 113 -7.41 -14.52 -5.98
C ASP A 113 -7.97 -13.39 -5.13
N THR A 114 -7.99 -13.53 -3.81
CA THR A 114 -8.49 -12.51 -2.88
C THR A 114 -7.44 -11.46 -2.51
N ARG A 115 -6.16 -11.62 -2.88
CA ARG A 115 -5.08 -10.72 -2.42
C ARG A 115 -4.12 -10.34 -3.54
N TRP A 116 -4.02 -9.04 -3.81
CA TRP A 116 -3.13 -8.52 -4.84
C TRP A 116 -1.63 -8.76 -4.52
N LEU A 117 -1.25 -8.83 -3.24
CA LEU A 117 0.14 -9.13 -2.85
C LEU A 117 0.59 -10.53 -3.27
N SER A 118 -0.28 -11.54 -3.19
CA SER A 118 0.05 -12.88 -3.69
C SER A 118 0.21 -12.89 -5.21
N GLN A 119 -0.56 -12.07 -5.93
CA GLN A 119 -0.41 -11.89 -7.37
C GLN A 119 0.92 -11.23 -7.72
N LEU A 120 1.33 -10.19 -6.99
CA LEU A 120 2.66 -9.60 -7.13
C LEU A 120 3.77 -10.63 -6.90
N TYR A 121 3.65 -11.48 -5.87
CA TYR A 121 4.65 -12.51 -5.59
C TYR A 121 4.72 -13.60 -6.65
N MET A 122 3.57 -14.02 -7.20
CA MET A 122 3.50 -14.90 -8.35
C MET A 122 4.22 -14.27 -9.55
N ILE A 123 3.88 -13.02 -9.90
CA ILE A 123 4.48 -12.29 -11.04
C ILE A 123 6.00 -12.20 -10.89
N ARG A 124 6.50 -11.73 -9.74
CA ARG A 124 7.95 -11.62 -9.50
C ARG A 124 8.65 -12.97 -9.54
N ARG A 125 8.02 -14.03 -9.03
CA ARG A 125 8.58 -15.39 -9.11
C ARG A 125 8.64 -15.86 -10.56
N ALA A 126 7.59 -15.64 -11.33
CA ALA A 126 7.51 -16.03 -12.72
C ALA A 126 8.54 -15.30 -13.59
N ILE A 127 8.69 -13.97 -13.42
CA ILE A 127 9.72 -13.19 -14.13
C ILE A 127 11.12 -13.77 -13.86
N LYS A 128 11.44 -14.08 -12.59
CA LYS A 128 12.71 -14.71 -12.23
C LYS A 128 12.89 -16.12 -12.86
N LEU A 129 11.79 -16.82 -13.10
CA LEU A 129 11.77 -18.16 -13.67
C LEU A 129 11.59 -18.19 -15.19
N ARG A 130 11.34 -17.06 -15.86
CA ARG A 130 11.02 -16.96 -17.29
C ARG A 130 11.95 -17.79 -18.17
N PRO A 131 13.30 -17.69 -18.07
CA PRO A 131 14.20 -18.49 -18.91
C PRO A 131 13.99 -20.01 -18.76
N TYR A 132 13.63 -20.46 -17.56
CA TYR A 132 13.41 -21.87 -17.25
C TYR A 132 12.01 -22.34 -17.63
N LEU A 133 11.01 -21.46 -17.56
CA LEU A 133 9.64 -21.75 -17.98
C LEU A 133 9.57 -22.04 -19.47
N ASP A 134 10.21 -21.22 -20.31
CA ASP A 134 10.23 -21.40 -21.76
C ASP A 134 10.87 -22.74 -22.16
N VAL A 135 12.02 -23.06 -21.55
CA VAL A 135 12.73 -24.34 -21.78
C VAL A 135 11.92 -25.53 -21.25
N MET A 136 11.26 -25.39 -20.10
CA MET A 136 10.40 -26.43 -19.55
C MET A 136 9.23 -26.73 -20.49
N ILE A 137 8.52 -25.71 -20.98
CA ILE A 137 7.40 -25.87 -21.93
C ILE A 137 7.88 -26.56 -23.20
N LEU A 138 9.02 -26.14 -23.75
CA LEU A 138 9.60 -26.77 -24.93
C LEU A 138 9.92 -28.26 -24.71
N LYS A 139 10.59 -28.60 -23.60
CA LYS A 139 10.91 -29.99 -23.25
C LYS A 139 9.65 -30.82 -23.02
N HIS A 140 8.64 -30.26 -22.37
CA HIS A 140 7.38 -30.94 -22.15
C HIS A 140 6.65 -31.24 -23.47
N LYS A 141 6.62 -30.26 -24.39
CA LYS A 141 6.06 -30.44 -25.73
C LYS A 141 6.79 -31.54 -26.50
N GLN A 142 8.12 -31.53 -26.49
CA GLN A 142 8.93 -32.55 -27.16
C GLN A 142 8.68 -33.96 -26.61
N ALA A 143 8.62 -34.10 -25.28
CA ALA A 143 8.30 -35.38 -24.64
C ALA A 143 6.90 -35.88 -25.03
N TRP A 144 5.90 -35.00 -24.99
CA TRP A 144 4.54 -35.34 -25.41
C TRP A 144 4.46 -35.76 -26.88
N GLU A 145 5.14 -35.03 -27.78
CA GLU A 145 5.21 -35.40 -29.19
C GLU A 145 5.89 -36.76 -29.39
N GLN A 146 6.93 -37.07 -28.63
CA GLN A 146 7.62 -38.35 -28.71
C GLN A 146 6.73 -39.51 -28.26
N ASP A 147 5.99 -39.35 -27.16
CA ASP A 147 5.09 -40.36 -26.61
C ASP A 147 3.87 -40.62 -27.51
N ASN A 148 3.42 -39.58 -28.22
CA ASN A 148 2.25 -39.63 -29.09
C ASN A 148 2.57 -39.88 -30.57
N ARG A 149 3.83 -40.12 -30.92
CA ARG A 149 4.24 -40.47 -32.29
C ARG A 149 4.12 -41.97 -32.52
N SER A 150 3.55 -42.36 -33.66
CA SER A 150 3.52 -43.76 -34.08
C SER A 150 4.93 -44.23 -34.44
N LYS A 151 5.41 -45.29 -33.77
CA LYS A 151 6.71 -45.91 -34.11
C LYS A 151 6.75 -46.51 -35.52
N ARG A 152 5.58 -46.84 -36.09
CA ARG A 152 5.47 -47.50 -37.41
C ARG A 152 5.33 -46.49 -38.56
N THR A 153 4.61 -45.40 -38.35
CA THR A 153 4.29 -44.42 -39.42
C THR A 153 4.94 -43.05 -39.23
N GLY A 154 5.52 -42.76 -38.06
CA GLY A 154 6.09 -41.46 -37.74
C GLY A 154 5.06 -40.33 -37.54
N LEU A 155 3.78 -40.59 -37.78
CA LEU A 155 2.69 -39.62 -37.65
C LEU A 155 2.17 -39.55 -36.21
N MET A 156 1.56 -38.41 -35.84
CA MET A 156 0.83 -38.26 -34.59
C MET A 156 -0.37 -39.20 -34.50
N ARG A 157 -0.62 -39.75 -33.31
CA ARG A 157 -1.83 -40.55 -33.04
C ARG A 157 -3.07 -39.67 -33.18
N ARG A 158 -4.14 -40.20 -33.80
CA ARG A 158 -5.41 -39.46 -33.99
C ARG A 158 -6.09 -39.04 -32.69
N SER A 159 -5.85 -39.76 -31.60
CA SER A 159 -6.39 -39.45 -30.26
C SER A 159 -5.49 -38.53 -29.43
N ALA A 160 -4.35 -38.08 -29.97
CA ALA A 160 -3.41 -37.26 -29.22
C ALA A 160 -3.96 -35.84 -29.06
N VAL A 161 -4.17 -35.44 -27.81
CA VAL A 161 -4.58 -34.07 -27.45
C VAL A 161 -3.37 -33.35 -26.87
N GLN A 162 -3.02 -32.21 -27.46
CA GLN A 162 -1.87 -31.42 -27.03
C GLN A 162 -2.14 -30.82 -25.64
N PRO A 163 -1.18 -30.86 -24.70
CA PRO A 163 -1.34 -30.26 -23.39
C PRO A 163 -1.59 -28.75 -23.52
N ARG A 164 -2.52 -28.22 -22.71
CA ARG A 164 -2.94 -26.82 -22.76
C ARG A 164 -1.79 -25.83 -22.67
N ILE A 165 -0.84 -26.07 -21.76
CA ILE A 165 0.38 -25.28 -21.56
C ILE A 165 1.27 -25.18 -22.81
N CYS A 166 1.13 -26.13 -23.75
CA CYS A 166 1.87 -26.15 -25.01
C CYS A 166 1.15 -25.43 -26.15
N LEU A 167 -0.11 -25.02 -25.97
CA LEU A 167 -0.89 -24.27 -26.96
C LEU A 167 -0.44 -22.81 -27.00
N SER A 168 -0.28 -22.25 -28.19
CA SER A 168 0.27 -20.89 -28.40
C SER A 168 -0.55 -19.80 -27.71
N GLU A 169 -1.87 -19.94 -27.70
CA GLU A 169 -2.84 -19.01 -27.12
C GLU A 169 -2.78 -18.97 -25.59
N ASN A 170 -2.23 -20.01 -24.96
CA ASN A 170 -2.06 -20.10 -23.50
C ASN A 170 -0.64 -19.72 -23.05
N GLN A 171 0.25 -19.39 -23.99
CA GLN A 171 1.62 -18.97 -23.70
C GLN A 171 1.70 -17.45 -23.57
N LEU A 172 2.56 -17.00 -22.66
CA LEU A 172 2.89 -15.59 -22.50
C LEU A 172 3.83 -15.17 -23.64
N SER A 173 3.41 -14.20 -24.43
CA SER A 173 4.25 -13.56 -25.44
C SER A 173 5.31 -12.65 -24.80
N ASN A 174 6.28 -12.19 -25.57
CA ASN A 174 7.26 -11.21 -25.06
C ASN A 174 6.58 -9.93 -24.54
N LYS A 175 5.53 -9.47 -25.23
CA LYS A 175 4.75 -8.30 -24.78
C LYS A 175 4.03 -8.57 -23.46
N ASP A 176 3.46 -9.76 -23.28
CA ASP A 176 2.82 -10.14 -22.01
C ASP A 176 3.83 -10.05 -20.86
N TRP A 177 5.06 -10.54 -21.07
CA TRP A 177 6.12 -10.45 -20.07
C TRP A 177 6.55 -9.01 -19.78
N ASP A 178 6.67 -8.16 -20.80
CA ASP A 178 7.00 -6.75 -20.62
C ASP A 178 5.92 -6.03 -19.76
N VAL A 179 4.64 -6.32 -20.03
CA VAL A 179 3.52 -5.81 -19.20
C VAL A 179 3.62 -6.34 -17.76
N LEU A 180 3.93 -7.62 -17.56
CA LEU A 180 4.11 -8.20 -16.23
C LEU A 180 5.25 -7.53 -15.44
N GLU A 181 6.34 -7.16 -16.09
CA GLU A 181 7.46 -6.42 -15.47
C GLU A 181 7.04 -5.01 -15.04
N HIS A 182 6.29 -4.30 -15.89
CA HIS A 182 5.72 -3.00 -15.53
C HIS A 182 4.74 -3.11 -14.36
N LEU A 183 3.82 -4.09 -14.39
CA LEU A 183 2.89 -4.35 -13.30
C LEU A 183 3.62 -4.69 -11.99
N ALA A 184 4.67 -5.52 -12.04
CA ALA A 184 5.48 -5.84 -10.86
C ALA A 184 6.15 -4.61 -10.24
N THR A 185 6.52 -3.63 -11.08
CA THR A 185 7.11 -2.37 -10.66
C THR A 185 6.06 -1.46 -10.03
N ILE A 186 4.93 -1.23 -10.70
CA ILE A 186 3.81 -0.42 -10.18
C ILE A 186 3.35 -0.96 -8.83
N LEU A 187 3.05 -2.26 -8.76
CA LEU A 187 2.60 -2.92 -7.53
C LEU A 187 3.70 -2.96 -6.46
N GLY A 188 4.97 -2.83 -6.83
CA GLY A 188 6.06 -2.61 -5.90
C GLY A 188 5.92 -1.31 -5.11
N PHE A 189 5.45 -0.24 -5.75
CA PHE A 189 5.13 1.02 -5.05
C PHE A 189 3.99 0.83 -4.05
N TYR A 190 2.92 0.13 -4.45
CA TYR A 190 1.83 -0.23 -3.52
C TYR A 190 2.34 -1.04 -2.33
N GLU A 191 3.26 -1.98 -2.58
CA GLU A 191 3.75 -2.90 -1.55
C GLU A 191 4.54 -2.15 -0.48
N VAL A 192 5.41 -1.22 -0.88
CA VAL A 192 6.18 -0.44 0.08
C VAL A 192 5.29 0.52 0.87
N THR A 193 4.28 1.13 0.24
CA THR A 193 3.33 2.02 0.93
C THR A 193 2.46 1.23 1.91
N VAL A 194 1.86 0.11 1.48
CA VAL A 194 1.05 -0.76 2.36
C VAL A 194 1.89 -1.28 3.52
N LYS A 195 3.10 -1.83 3.27
CA LYS A 195 3.94 -2.35 4.35
C LYS A 195 4.34 -1.28 5.36
N THR A 196 4.52 -0.03 4.91
CA THR A 196 4.82 1.09 5.79
C THR A 196 3.61 1.46 6.65
N LEU A 197 2.41 1.51 6.07
CA LEU A 197 1.16 1.85 6.78
C LEU A 197 0.55 0.68 7.58
N GLU A 198 0.87 -0.57 7.27
CA GLU A 198 0.49 -1.72 8.09
C GLU A 198 1.32 -1.79 9.37
N GLY A 199 2.58 -1.39 9.25
CA GLY A 199 3.62 -1.72 10.23
C GLY A 199 3.81 -3.23 10.39
N ASP A 200 4.73 -3.64 11.27
CA ASP A 200 4.90 -5.05 11.61
C ASP A 200 4.17 -5.45 12.89
N GLY A 201 3.67 -4.48 13.69
CA GLY A 201 2.99 -4.73 14.96
C GLY A 201 3.87 -5.44 16.00
N ILE A 202 5.17 -5.59 15.76
CA ILE A 202 6.08 -6.35 16.62
C ILE A 202 6.92 -5.39 17.44
N GLN A 203 6.66 -5.39 18.75
CA GLN A 203 7.50 -4.70 19.72
C GLN A 203 8.78 -5.48 19.99
N ARG A 204 9.92 -4.79 19.92
CA ARG A 204 11.24 -5.38 20.16
C ARG A 204 12.03 -4.52 21.12
N LYS A 205 12.44 -5.08 22.26
CA LYS A 205 13.38 -4.41 23.17
C LYS A 205 14.78 -4.48 22.56
N ARG A 206 15.40 -3.32 22.29
CA ARG A 206 16.79 -3.21 21.81
C ARG A 206 17.62 -2.37 22.79
N LYS A 207 18.95 -2.35 22.59
CA LYS A 207 19.90 -1.60 23.44
C LYS A 207 19.55 -0.11 23.62
N ARG A 208 18.80 0.50 22.69
CA ARG A 208 18.40 1.92 22.71
C ARG A 208 16.91 2.13 23.02
N GLY A 209 16.23 1.15 23.63
CA GLY A 209 14.81 1.20 23.94
C GLY A 209 13.96 0.27 23.07
N TRP A 210 12.64 0.46 23.10
CA TRP A 210 11.70 -0.33 22.31
C TRP A 210 11.65 0.15 20.87
N VAL A 211 11.61 -0.78 19.93
CA VAL A 211 11.46 -0.53 18.49
C VAL A 211 10.21 -1.23 17.99
N GLY A 212 9.40 -0.51 17.22
CA GLY A 212 8.23 -1.04 16.53
C GLY A 212 8.07 -0.39 15.16
N SER A 213 7.24 -1.00 14.31
CA SER A 213 6.76 -0.39 13.08
C SER A 213 5.24 -0.43 13.11
N TYR A 214 4.63 0.74 13.02
CA TYR A 214 3.20 0.98 13.00
C TYR A 214 2.90 1.94 11.86
N GLY A 215 1.70 1.84 11.29
CA GLY A 215 1.22 2.85 10.36
C GLY A 215 0.88 4.13 11.10
N ASN A 216 1.13 5.26 10.45
CA ASN A 216 0.75 6.56 10.98
C ASN A 216 -0.37 7.16 10.15
N ILE A 217 -1.34 7.76 10.82
CA ILE A 217 -2.48 8.39 10.16
C ILE A 217 -2.07 9.60 9.31
N TRP A 218 -0.99 10.30 9.67
CA TRP A 218 -0.48 11.45 8.91
C TRP A 218 0.28 11.04 7.63
N ASP A 219 0.69 9.77 7.51
CA ASP A 219 1.33 9.25 6.29
C ASP A 219 0.29 8.86 5.22
N VAL A 220 -1.00 8.90 5.54
CA VAL A 220 -2.09 8.49 4.64
C VAL A 220 -2.19 9.35 3.40
N ILE A 221 -2.32 10.67 3.56
CA ILE A 221 -2.48 11.62 2.46
C ILE A 221 -1.25 11.51 1.55
N GLN A 222 -0.06 11.48 2.16
CA GLN A 222 1.21 11.26 1.48
C GLN A 222 1.22 9.94 0.69
N GLY A 223 0.62 8.88 1.23
CA GLY A 223 0.46 7.59 0.55
C GLY A 223 -0.38 7.66 -0.72
N PHE A 224 -1.46 8.46 -0.73
CA PHE A 224 -2.21 8.71 -1.96
C PHE A 224 -1.42 9.52 -2.96
N GLU A 225 -0.85 10.65 -2.53
CA GLU A 225 -0.08 11.54 -3.40
C GLU A 225 1.07 10.77 -4.08
N PHE A 226 1.80 9.97 -3.31
CA PHE A 226 2.87 9.11 -3.83
C PHE A 226 2.35 8.13 -4.90
N LEU A 227 1.30 7.35 -4.60
CA LEU A 227 0.80 6.33 -5.53
C LEU A 227 0.12 6.96 -6.75
N MET A 228 -0.63 8.05 -6.58
CA MET A 228 -1.26 8.78 -7.67
C MET A 228 -0.22 9.38 -8.61
N ALA A 229 0.83 10.01 -8.08
CA ALA A 229 1.95 10.50 -8.88
C ALA A 229 2.62 9.37 -9.68
N LYS A 230 2.87 8.20 -9.06
CA LYS A 230 3.41 7.04 -9.78
C LYS A 230 2.48 6.53 -10.87
N LEU A 231 1.17 6.47 -10.62
CA LEU A 231 0.23 6.09 -11.66
C LEU A 231 0.14 7.15 -12.77
N GLU A 232 0.33 8.43 -12.49
CA GLU A 232 0.36 9.49 -13.51
C GLU A 232 1.60 9.38 -14.41
N GLU A 233 2.77 9.12 -13.83
CA GLU A 233 4.00 8.77 -14.59
C GLU A 233 3.71 7.59 -15.55
N TYR A 234 3.07 6.54 -15.05
CA TYR A 234 2.71 5.38 -15.86
C TYR A 234 1.58 5.63 -16.85
N LYS A 235 0.65 6.57 -16.59
CA LYS A 235 -0.37 7.00 -17.56
C LYS A 235 0.28 7.70 -18.75
N ALA A 236 1.25 8.57 -18.49
CA ALA A 236 2.02 9.24 -19.54
C ALA A 236 2.81 8.21 -20.37
N PHE A 237 3.53 7.30 -19.69
CA PHE A 237 4.24 6.21 -20.36
C PHE A 237 3.31 5.32 -21.21
N ALA A 238 2.16 4.92 -20.65
CA ALA A 238 1.21 4.04 -21.33
C ALA A 238 0.44 4.72 -22.47
N ALA A 239 0.56 6.04 -22.67
CA ALA A 239 -0.08 6.74 -23.78
C ALA A 239 0.56 6.37 -25.12
N ASP A 240 1.89 6.22 -25.14
CA ASP A 240 2.67 5.89 -26.33
C ASP A 240 3.05 4.40 -26.39
N TYR A 241 2.68 3.63 -25.36
CA TYR A 241 2.97 2.20 -25.32
C TYR A 241 2.09 1.48 -26.35
N PRO A 242 2.69 0.70 -27.28
CA PRO A 242 1.96 0.03 -28.35
C PRO A 242 1.20 -1.20 -27.81
N ASP A 243 0.21 -0.97 -26.95
CA ASP A 243 -0.58 -2.04 -26.33
C ASP A 243 -1.98 -2.20 -26.89
N PRO A 244 -2.34 -3.42 -27.34
CA PRO A 244 -3.71 -3.85 -27.54
C PRO A 244 -4.41 -4.42 -26.27
N GLU A 245 -3.74 -4.62 -25.12
CA GLU A 245 -4.20 -5.54 -24.04
C GLU A 245 -4.47 -4.89 -22.65
N HIS A 246 -5.30 -3.86 -22.60
CA HIS A 246 -5.85 -3.30 -21.34
C HIS A 246 -4.87 -2.60 -20.37
N PHE A 247 -3.54 -2.66 -20.55
CA PHE A 247 -2.57 -2.05 -19.62
C PHE A 247 -2.85 -0.57 -19.32
N ARG A 248 -3.05 0.24 -20.37
CA ARG A 248 -3.43 1.67 -20.24
C ARG A 248 -4.76 1.85 -19.51
N ILE A 249 -5.75 1.00 -19.78
CA ILE A 249 -7.08 1.05 -19.14
C ILE A 249 -6.93 0.74 -17.65
N ASN A 250 -6.16 -0.30 -17.30
CA ASN A 250 -5.95 -0.75 -15.94
C ASN A 250 -5.29 0.32 -15.06
N ILE A 251 -4.23 0.97 -15.56
CA ILE A 251 -3.56 2.07 -14.84
C ILE A 251 -4.56 3.20 -14.58
N ASN A 252 -5.35 3.57 -15.59
CA ASN A 252 -6.37 4.61 -15.44
C ASN A 252 -7.44 4.24 -14.41
N LEU A 253 -7.92 2.99 -14.40
CA LEU A 253 -8.89 2.52 -13.42
C LEU A 253 -8.30 2.48 -12.00
N GLY A 254 -7.04 2.04 -11.86
CA GLY A 254 -6.28 2.10 -10.61
C GLY A 254 -6.21 3.51 -10.05
N TRP A 255 -5.87 4.48 -10.92
CA TRP A 255 -5.78 5.89 -10.55
C TRP A 255 -7.15 6.46 -10.19
N GLN A 256 -8.19 6.17 -10.98
CA GLN A 256 -9.57 6.60 -10.69
C GLN A 256 -10.06 6.07 -9.34
N LYS A 257 -9.68 4.85 -8.97
CA LYS A 257 -9.97 4.30 -7.64
C LYS A 257 -9.26 5.09 -6.54
N LEU A 258 -7.97 5.37 -6.67
CA LEU A 258 -7.26 6.21 -5.69
C LEU A 258 -7.90 7.59 -5.59
N ASN A 259 -8.12 8.26 -6.72
CA ASN A 259 -8.70 9.59 -6.77
C ASN A 259 -10.08 9.65 -6.11
N LYS A 260 -10.96 8.67 -6.38
CA LYS A 260 -12.27 8.57 -5.71
C LYS A 260 -12.13 8.59 -4.19
N TYR A 261 -11.22 7.78 -3.64
CA TYR A 261 -11.04 7.67 -2.21
C TYR A 261 -10.24 8.84 -1.61
N TYR A 262 -9.40 9.49 -2.42
CA TYR A 262 -8.74 10.73 -2.04
C TYR A 262 -9.76 11.84 -1.79
N THR A 263 -10.75 12.01 -2.67
CA THR A 263 -11.85 12.97 -2.46
C THR A 263 -12.72 12.62 -1.25
N ILE A 264 -12.84 11.33 -0.89
CA ILE A 264 -13.60 10.91 0.30
C ILE A 264 -12.87 11.30 1.61
N LEU A 265 -11.58 11.62 1.57
CA LEU A 265 -10.86 12.10 2.76
C LEU A 265 -11.46 13.41 3.29
N ASP A 266 -12.08 14.22 2.44
CA ASP A 266 -12.77 15.47 2.80
C ASP A 266 -14.00 15.25 3.69
N GLU A 267 -14.51 14.02 3.81
CA GLU A 267 -15.67 13.72 4.67
C GLU A 267 -15.33 13.72 6.17
N THR A 268 -14.05 13.72 6.53
CA THR A 268 -13.61 13.65 7.93
C THR A 268 -12.33 14.45 8.20
N PRO A 269 -12.23 15.18 9.33
CA PRO A 269 -11.05 15.97 9.66
C PRO A 269 -9.82 15.12 10.05
N ILE A 270 -9.97 13.80 10.22
CA ILE A 270 -8.95 12.91 10.78
C ILE A 270 -7.57 13.11 10.12
N TYR A 271 -7.53 13.11 8.79
CA TYR A 271 -6.28 13.12 8.04
C TYR A 271 -5.63 14.50 8.04
N TYR A 272 -6.44 15.56 7.93
CA TYR A 272 -5.97 16.94 7.91
C TYR A 272 -5.49 17.39 9.29
N VAL A 273 -6.23 17.07 10.34
CA VAL A 273 -5.82 17.37 11.73
C VAL A 273 -4.51 16.65 12.06
N ALA A 274 -4.39 15.36 11.75
CA ALA A 274 -3.19 14.61 12.06
C ALA A 274 -1.94 15.16 11.34
N LEU A 275 -2.07 15.50 10.06
CA LEU A 275 -0.94 16.03 9.29
C LEU A 275 -0.62 17.49 9.67
N ALA A 276 -1.63 18.33 9.90
CA ALA A 276 -1.46 19.73 10.31
C ALA A 276 -0.88 19.87 11.73
N LEU A 277 -1.14 18.92 12.62
CA LEU A 277 -0.55 18.87 13.97
C LEU A 277 0.78 18.11 14.01
N HIS A 278 1.28 17.61 12.88
CA HIS A 278 2.62 17.02 12.83
C HIS A 278 3.69 18.14 12.73
N PRO A 279 4.63 18.26 13.67
CA PRO A 279 5.57 19.39 13.71
C PRO A 279 6.44 19.55 12.46
N ALA A 280 6.83 18.43 11.84
CA ALA A 280 7.66 18.44 10.63
C ALA A 280 6.92 18.76 9.32
N TYR A 281 5.58 18.81 9.35
CA TYR A 281 4.76 19.04 8.15
C TYR A 281 3.96 20.34 8.29
N ARG A 282 3.14 20.45 9.35
CA ARG A 282 2.23 21.57 9.59
C ARG A 282 1.48 22.00 8.32
N TRP A 283 1.21 23.29 8.16
CA TRP A 283 0.63 23.85 6.94
C TRP A 283 1.60 23.94 5.77
N GLY A 284 2.92 23.88 6.01
CA GLY A 284 3.93 23.93 4.95
C GLY A 284 3.79 22.76 3.96
N TRP A 285 3.46 21.57 4.46
CA TRP A 285 3.17 20.43 3.59
C TRP A 285 2.02 20.70 2.61
N PHE A 286 0.90 21.23 3.10
CA PHE A 286 -0.29 21.51 2.28
C PHE A 286 -0.04 22.64 1.28
N GLU A 287 0.63 23.71 1.73
CA GLU A 287 0.91 24.88 0.88
C GLU A 287 1.79 24.53 -0.31
N GLU A 288 2.77 23.64 -0.13
CA GLU A 288 3.63 23.19 -1.21
C GLU A 288 2.93 22.14 -2.11
N HIS A 289 2.32 21.09 -1.55
CA HIS A 289 1.71 20.01 -2.35
C HIS A 289 0.42 20.46 -3.05
N TRP A 290 -0.38 21.29 -2.38
CA TRP A 290 -1.66 21.78 -2.91
C TRP A 290 -1.57 23.22 -3.37
N GLY A 291 -0.38 23.74 -3.71
CA GLY A 291 -0.20 25.13 -4.15
C GLY A 291 -1.05 25.53 -5.38
N LYS A 292 -1.50 24.56 -6.18
CA LYS A 292 -2.41 24.75 -7.32
C LYS A 292 -3.90 24.73 -6.95
N HIS A 293 -4.22 24.33 -5.72
CA HIS A 293 -5.57 24.13 -5.18
C HIS A 293 -5.75 24.88 -3.85
N PRO A 294 -5.74 26.22 -3.85
CA PRO A 294 -5.86 27.02 -2.63
C PRO A 294 -7.20 26.82 -1.91
N ASP A 295 -8.25 26.44 -2.65
CA ASP A 295 -9.55 26.03 -2.13
C ASP A 295 -9.44 24.80 -1.22
N TRP A 296 -8.64 23.80 -1.59
CA TRP A 296 -8.43 22.60 -0.77
C TRP A 296 -7.73 22.93 0.54
N ILE A 297 -6.72 23.82 0.49
CA ILE A 297 -6.01 24.30 1.69
C ILE A 297 -6.99 25.05 2.61
N ALA A 298 -7.87 25.89 2.05
CA ALA A 298 -8.86 26.62 2.82
C ALA A 298 -9.84 25.67 3.51
N THR A 299 -10.37 24.67 2.81
CA THR A 299 -11.26 23.64 3.37
C THR A 299 -10.56 22.85 4.48
N ALA A 300 -9.32 22.40 4.28
CA ALA A 300 -8.57 21.71 5.32
C ALA A 300 -8.33 22.59 6.56
N LYS A 301 -7.98 23.86 6.38
CA LYS A 301 -7.82 24.83 7.48
C LYS A 301 -9.13 25.02 8.25
N GLU A 302 -10.25 25.16 7.55
CA GLU A 302 -11.58 25.29 8.16
C GLU A 302 -11.94 24.05 8.99
N MET A 303 -11.74 22.84 8.45
CA MET A 303 -12.01 21.59 9.18
C MET A 303 -11.15 21.46 10.44
N VAL A 304 -9.86 21.77 10.38
CA VAL A 304 -8.97 21.71 11.55
C VAL A 304 -9.38 22.76 12.59
N GLN A 305 -9.74 23.97 12.16
CA GLN A 305 -10.20 25.03 13.05
C GLN A 305 -11.55 24.67 13.70
N GLU A 306 -12.50 24.11 12.95
CA GLU A 306 -13.80 23.67 13.47
C GLU A 306 -13.59 22.68 14.63
N VAL A 307 -12.73 21.67 14.45
CA VAL A 307 -12.41 20.69 15.50
C VAL A 307 -11.79 21.35 16.72
N TRP A 308 -10.81 22.26 16.52
CA TRP A 308 -10.18 22.97 17.62
C TRP A 308 -11.21 23.77 18.44
N GLU A 309 -11.98 24.62 17.77
CA GLU A 309 -12.93 25.55 18.40
C GLU A 309 -14.07 24.83 19.12
N THR A 310 -14.61 23.76 18.52
CA THR A 310 -15.80 23.08 19.02
C THR A 310 -15.49 22.03 20.08
N GLU A 311 -14.35 21.33 19.99
CA GLU A 311 -14.07 20.16 20.83
C GLU A 311 -12.95 20.36 21.85
N TYR A 312 -11.95 21.20 21.55
CA TYR A 312 -10.70 21.22 22.33
C TYR A 312 -10.38 22.56 22.99
N ARG A 313 -10.74 23.70 22.38
CA ARG A 313 -10.35 25.05 22.84
C ARG A 313 -10.74 25.34 24.28
N ASN A 314 -11.89 24.85 24.72
CA ASN A 314 -12.39 25.04 26.08
C ASN A 314 -12.41 23.75 26.90
N LEU A 315 -11.70 22.71 26.45
CA LEU A 315 -11.67 21.42 27.12
C LEU A 315 -10.91 21.53 28.45
N GLU A 316 -11.52 21.06 29.54
CA GLU A 316 -10.83 20.93 30.82
C GLU A 316 -9.85 19.75 30.77
N VAL A 317 -8.54 20.05 30.81
CA VAL A 317 -7.49 19.02 30.77
C VAL A 317 -6.87 18.86 32.15
N VAL A 318 -7.06 17.68 32.74
CA VAL A 318 -6.36 17.29 33.97
C VAL A 318 -4.98 16.75 33.62
N LEU A 319 -3.93 17.47 34.04
CA LEU A 319 -2.55 17.01 33.91
C LEU A 319 -2.26 15.93 34.96
N SER A 320 -2.52 14.67 34.62
CA SER A 320 -2.11 13.53 35.45
C SER A 320 -0.62 13.22 35.25
N PRO A 321 0.19 13.11 36.31
CA PRO A 321 1.52 12.53 36.23
C PRO A 321 1.38 11.00 36.08
N GLY A 322 1.19 10.54 34.84
CA GLY A 322 1.02 9.12 34.51
C GLY A 322 2.30 8.49 33.99
N ASN A 323 2.68 7.33 34.53
CA ASN A 323 3.77 6.47 34.04
C ASN A 323 3.69 6.31 32.52
N GLU A 324 4.62 6.96 31.81
CA GLU A 324 4.56 7.05 30.36
C GLU A 324 4.90 5.71 29.70
N PRO A 325 4.13 5.26 28.70
CA PRO A 325 4.52 4.12 27.88
C PRO A 325 5.83 4.46 27.16
N VAL A 326 6.80 3.55 27.21
CA VAL A 326 8.14 3.80 26.70
C VAL A 326 8.11 4.23 25.23
N ALA A 327 8.70 5.39 24.92
CA ALA A 327 8.84 5.92 23.57
C ALA A 327 9.36 4.85 22.61
N LYS A 328 8.56 4.54 21.58
CA LYS A 328 8.88 3.50 20.60
C LYS A 328 9.65 4.14 19.47
N ARG A 329 10.91 3.75 19.31
CA ARG A 329 11.69 4.17 18.16
C ARG A 329 11.16 3.49 16.90
N ARG A 330 10.85 4.28 15.88
CA ARG A 330 10.46 3.77 14.56
C ARG A 330 11.59 2.95 13.95
N ARG A 331 11.25 1.80 13.37
CA ARG A 331 12.14 1.08 12.46
C ARG A 331 12.17 1.81 11.12
N LYS A 332 13.35 2.24 10.69
CA LYS A 332 13.55 2.80 9.33
C LYS A 332 13.54 1.66 8.33
N TYR A 333 12.74 1.77 7.28
CA TYR A 333 12.81 0.96 6.08
C TYR A 333 13.17 1.88 4.93
N GLN A 334 14.45 1.90 4.52
CA GLN A 334 14.84 2.63 3.32
C GLN A 334 14.05 2.09 2.11
N ASN A 335 12.97 2.77 1.76
CA ASN A 335 12.06 2.44 0.69
C ASN A 335 11.54 3.73 0.07
N ALA A 336 11.06 3.64 -1.18
CA ALA A 336 10.69 4.80 -1.98
C ALA A 336 9.59 5.67 -1.34
N PHE A 337 8.66 5.06 -0.58
CA PHE A 337 7.60 5.80 0.09
C PHE A 337 8.12 6.55 1.33
N GLU A 338 8.97 5.91 2.15
CA GLU A 338 9.60 6.63 3.28
C GLU A 338 10.48 7.78 2.77
N GLU A 339 11.20 7.58 1.68
CA GLU A 339 12.01 8.63 1.05
C GLU A 339 11.13 9.79 0.55
N TYR A 340 10.00 9.50 -0.09
CA TYR A 340 9.02 10.51 -0.48
C TYR A 340 8.53 11.32 0.74
N CYS A 341 8.09 10.67 1.81
CA CYS A 341 7.64 11.37 3.03
C CYS A 341 8.74 12.23 3.69
N GLU A 342 10.00 11.82 3.58
CA GLU A 342 11.15 12.56 4.12
C GLU A 342 11.46 13.81 3.28
N GLN A 343 11.34 13.71 1.95
CA GLN A 343 11.52 14.83 1.01
C GLN A 343 10.39 15.86 1.12
N SER A 344 9.19 15.42 1.52
CA SER A 344 7.99 16.25 1.67
C SER A 344 7.94 17.10 2.96
N ARG A 345 9.03 17.24 3.73
CA ARG A 345 9.06 18.03 4.96
C ARG A 345 9.53 19.45 4.70
N TYR A 346 8.58 20.37 4.63
CA TYR A 346 8.81 21.75 4.23
C TYR A 346 8.68 22.74 5.39
N GLU A 347 9.35 23.90 5.24
CA GLU A 347 9.15 25.04 6.11
C GLU A 347 7.78 25.72 5.80
N PRO A 348 7.00 26.16 6.80
CA PRO A 348 5.76 26.90 6.56
C PRO A 348 5.99 28.22 5.80
N SER A 349 5.13 28.51 4.82
CA SER A 349 5.31 29.66 3.91
C SER A 349 5.13 31.03 4.57
N SER A 350 4.59 31.08 5.80
CA SER A 350 4.27 32.31 6.52
C SER A 350 5.46 33.23 6.81
N ARG A 351 6.70 32.82 6.48
CA ARG A 351 7.92 33.64 6.55
C ARG A 351 8.44 34.20 5.22
N LEU A 352 7.88 33.83 4.05
CA LEU A 352 8.28 34.43 2.77
C LEU A 352 7.79 35.89 2.62
N SER A 353 6.95 36.36 3.54
CA SER A 353 6.69 37.80 3.73
C SER A 353 7.87 38.42 4.47
N THR A 354 8.80 39.01 3.72
CA THR A 354 9.87 39.87 4.25
C THR A 354 9.34 40.85 5.30
N PRO A 355 10.04 41.07 6.43
CA PRO A 355 9.60 42.03 7.42
C PRO A 355 9.77 43.45 6.88
N THR A 356 8.68 44.07 6.44
CA THR A 356 8.64 45.52 6.19
C THR A 356 8.88 46.22 7.52
N THR A 357 10.09 46.76 7.66
CA THR A 357 10.53 47.58 8.78
C THR A 357 9.55 48.74 8.96
N THR A 358 8.77 48.74 10.05
CA THR A 358 8.05 49.93 10.52
C THR A 358 8.30 50.07 12.03
N PRO A 359 8.67 51.26 12.55
CA PRO A 359 9.20 51.38 13.91
C PRO A 359 8.13 51.19 14.98
N ALA A 360 8.56 50.57 16.08
CA ALA A 360 7.81 50.37 17.30
C ALA A 360 7.19 51.68 17.81
N ARG A 361 5.86 51.71 17.87
CA ARG A 361 5.12 52.74 18.59
C ARG A 361 4.56 52.11 19.86
N MET A 362 5.11 52.52 20.99
CA MET A 362 4.69 52.13 22.34
C MET A 362 3.16 52.21 22.46
N ARG A 363 2.53 51.10 22.86
CA ARG A 363 1.19 51.11 23.45
C ARG A 363 1.24 50.38 24.79
N SER A 364 1.28 51.19 25.83
CA SER A 364 0.97 50.85 27.20
C SER A 364 -0.55 50.79 27.38
N SER A 365 -1.10 49.61 27.62
CA SER A 365 -2.30 49.37 28.45
C SER A 365 -2.54 47.87 28.54
N ALA A 366 -2.06 47.26 29.62
CA ALA A 366 -2.33 45.87 29.95
C ALA A 366 -3.77 45.73 30.44
N THR A 367 -4.68 45.34 29.54
CA THR A 367 -5.84 44.52 29.90
C THR A 367 -5.33 43.09 30.16
N PRO A 368 -5.99 42.27 31.01
CA PRO A 368 -5.63 40.86 31.14
C PRO A 368 -5.80 40.23 29.76
N GLU A 369 -4.70 39.87 29.11
CA GLU A 369 -4.74 39.20 27.82
C GLU A 369 -5.59 37.94 27.99
N SER A 370 -6.68 37.83 27.23
CA SER A 370 -7.33 36.55 27.02
C SER A 370 -6.23 35.53 26.71
N PRO A 371 -6.19 34.36 27.36
CA PRO A 371 -5.13 33.39 27.14
C PRO A 371 -5.02 33.18 25.63
N ARG A 372 -3.83 33.48 25.09
CA ARG A 372 -3.55 33.40 23.66
C ARG A 372 -3.97 32.03 23.18
N ASP A 373 -4.71 31.98 22.08
CA ASP A 373 -5.22 30.74 21.53
C ASP A 373 -4.06 29.75 21.31
N GLU A 374 -4.12 28.56 21.94
CA GLU A 374 -3.00 27.60 21.96
C GLU A 374 -2.64 27.15 20.54
N TYR A 375 -3.64 26.96 19.68
CA TYR A 375 -3.45 26.54 18.30
C TYR A 375 -2.73 27.62 17.49
N GLU A 376 -3.20 28.87 17.51
CA GLU A 376 -2.51 29.97 16.84
C GLU A 376 -1.09 30.19 17.39
N ALA A 377 -0.92 30.13 18.71
CA ALA A 377 0.36 30.29 19.36
C ALA A 377 1.36 29.20 18.94
N TRP A 378 0.92 27.95 18.84
CA TRP A 378 1.76 26.85 18.37
C TRP A 378 2.10 26.98 16.88
N GLN A 379 1.13 27.34 16.04
CA GLN A 379 1.40 27.52 14.60
C GLN A 379 2.44 28.62 14.33
N GLN A 380 2.47 29.66 15.16
CA GLN A 380 3.45 30.75 15.08
C GLN A 380 4.80 30.42 15.73
N SER A 381 4.90 29.36 16.54
CA SER A 381 6.12 28.98 17.27
C SER A 381 7.06 28.04 16.49
N TRP A 382 6.81 27.81 15.20
CA TRP A 382 7.64 26.92 14.38
C TRP A 382 9.14 27.30 14.42
N VAL A 383 10.00 26.29 14.49
CA VAL A 383 11.46 26.42 14.40
C VAL A 383 12.03 25.44 13.38
N PRO A 384 13.19 25.73 12.74
CA PRO A 384 13.77 24.86 11.71
C PRO A 384 13.97 23.40 12.14
N THR A 385 14.32 23.17 13.40
CA THR A 385 14.50 21.82 13.97
C THR A 385 13.22 21.00 14.01
N ASP A 386 12.04 21.61 13.83
CA ASP A 386 10.77 20.88 13.79
C ASP A 386 10.69 19.92 12.60
N THR A 387 11.36 20.24 11.48
CA THR A 387 11.47 19.37 10.29
C THR A 387 12.20 18.05 10.59
N ASP A 388 13.01 18.02 11.65
CA ASP A 388 13.72 16.83 12.11
C ASP A 388 12.88 15.95 13.04
N ILE A 389 11.70 16.41 13.47
CA ILE A 389 10.82 15.64 14.35
C ILE A 389 10.25 14.43 13.61
N ARG A 390 10.62 13.24 14.09
CA ARG A 390 10.16 11.94 13.55
C ARG A 390 9.06 11.28 14.39
N ASP A 391 8.96 11.66 15.66
CA ASP A 391 7.97 11.14 16.60
C ASP A 391 7.10 12.29 17.10
N PRO A 392 5.98 12.59 16.40
CA PRO A 392 5.10 13.68 16.81
C PRO A 392 4.38 13.36 18.12
N ILE A 393 4.20 12.09 18.48
CA ILE A 393 3.56 11.69 19.74
C ILE A 393 4.45 12.08 20.91
N ALA A 394 5.74 11.74 20.85
CA ALA A 394 6.73 12.16 21.86
C ALA A 394 6.81 13.69 21.95
N TYR A 395 6.85 14.39 20.80
CA TYR A 395 6.83 15.86 20.78
C TYR A 395 5.62 16.43 21.54
N TRP A 396 4.41 15.93 21.27
CA TRP A 396 3.21 16.45 21.94
C TRP A 396 3.14 16.06 23.40
N GLN A 397 3.74 14.95 23.82
CA GLN A 397 3.91 14.60 25.23
C GLN A 397 4.80 15.61 25.96
N ASP A 398 5.95 15.94 25.39
CA ASP A 398 6.90 16.90 25.96
C ASP A 398 6.30 18.32 26.04
N ASN A 399 5.40 18.67 25.12
CA ASN A 399 4.78 19.98 25.02
C ASN A 399 3.43 20.13 25.76
N ARG A 400 2.97 19.11 26.50
CA ARG A 400 1.68 19.14 27.23
C ARG A 400 1.56 20.26 28.25
N ALA A 401 2.66 20.60 28.93
CA ALA A 401 2.66 21.67 29.93
C ALA A 401 2.45 23.05 29.29
N GLN A 402 2.97 23.24 28.07
CA GLN A 402 2.85 24.49 27.33
C GLN A 402 1.52 24.60 26.56
N TYR A 403 1.05 23.48 26.00
CA TYR A 403 -0.15 23.41 25.17
C TYR A 403 -1.07 22.25 25.63
N PRO A 404 -1.69 22.34 26.82
CA PRO A 404 -2.42 21.22 27.42
C PRO A 404 -3.61 20.75 26.59
N ARG A 405 -4.36 21.66 25.96
CA ARG A 405 -5.53 21.31 25.15
C ARG A 405 -5.13 20.88 23.74
N LEU A 406 -4.18 21.60 23.14
CA LEU A 406 -3.74 21.27 21.79
C LEU A 406 -2.97 19.94 21.75
N SER A 407 -2.13 19.66 22.74
CA SER A 407 -1.48 18.35 22.85
C SER A 407 -2.48 17.22 23.02
N ARG A 408 -3.59 17.45 23.73
CA ARG A 408 -4.69 16.47 23.83
C ARG A 408 -5.32 16.19 22.46
N MET A 409 -5.66 17.24 21.71
CA MET A 409 -6.15 17.12 20.33
C MET A 409 -5.17 16.36 19.44
N ALA A 410 -3.91 16.76 19.45
CA ALA A 410 -2.88 16.13 18.62
C ALA A 410 -2.75 14.64 18.93
N LEU A 411 -2.71 14.25 20.21
CA LEU A 411 -2.58 12.86 20.61
C LEU A 411 -3.82 12.01 20.27
N ASP A 412 -5.03 12.57 20.41
CA ASP A 412 -6.27 11.87 20.03
C ASP A 412 -6.28 11.53 18.53
N PHE A 413 -5.76 12.43 17.67
CA PHE A 413 -5.72 12.21 16.22
C PHE A 413 -4.50 11.40 15.76
N LEU A 414 -3.29 11.75 16.21
CA LEU A 414 -2.04 11.10 15.79
C LEU A 414 -1.98 9.61 16.17
N THR A 415 -2.75 9.17 17.18
CA THR A 415 -2.78 7.77 17.60
C THR A 415 -3.77 6.90 16.84
N ILE A 416 -4.61 7.50 15.97
CA ILE A 416 -5.54 6.77 15.09
C ILE A 416 -4.73 5.86 14.17
N GLN A 417 -5.16 4.60 14.06
CA GLN A 417 -4.51 3.64 13.16
C GLN A 417 -5.10 3.76 11.75
N PRO A 418 -4.25 3.89 10.71
CA PRO A 418 -4.72 3.98 9.32
C PRO A 418 -5.25 2.65 8.76
N MET A 419 -4.96 1.53 9.43
CA MET A 419 -5.30 0.19 8.94
C MET A 419 -5.87 -0.70 10.04
N SER A 420 -6.81 -1.58 9.67
CA SER A 420 -7.35 -2.65 10.52
C SER A 420 -6.34 -3.78 10.79
N ALA A 421 -5.14 -3.70 10.24
CA ALA A 421 -4.11 -4.74 10.28
C ALA A 421 -3.74 -5.16 11.72
N GLU A 422 -3.78 -4.26 12.70
CA GLU A 422 -3.54 -4.63 14.10
C GLU A 422 -4.62 -5.57 14.65
N CYS A 423 -5.89 -5.24 14.41
CA CYS A 423 -7.02 -6.08 14.76
C CYS A 423 -6.96 -7.41 14.00
N GLU A 424 -6.65 -7.38 12.71
CA GLU A 424 -6.50 -8.60 11.89
C GLU A 424 -5.36 -9.51 12.36
N ARG A 425 -4.23 -8.94 12.79
CA ARG A 425 -3.12 -9.69 13.38
C ARG A 425 -3.54 -10.35 14.69
N LEU A 426 -4.24 -9.61 15.56
CA LEU A 426 -4.76 -10.14 16.81
C LEU A 426 -5.77 -11.27 16.56
N PHE A 427 -6.72 -11.08 15.62
CA PHE A 427 -7.68 -12.09 15.24
C PHE A 427 -7.04 -13.29 14.56
N SER A 428 -5.98 -13.12 13.77
CA SER A 428 -5.23 -14.23 13.17
C SER A 428 -4.49 -15.06 14.24
N ALA A 429 -3.90 -14.38 15.23
CA ALA A 429 -3.27 -15.05 16.37
C ALA A 429 -4.30 -15.80 17.23
N ALA A 430 -5.42 -15.17 17.54
CA ALA A 430 -6.54 -15.81 18.24
C ALA A 430 -7.16 -16.95 17.41
N GLY A 431 -7.26 -16.78 16.09
CA GLY A 431 -7.74 -17.79 15.16
C GLY A 431 -6.89 -19.07 15.22
N ARG A 432 -5.56 -18.95 15.34
CA ARG A 432 -4.66 -20.09 15.58
C ARG A 432 -4.84 -20.75 16.96
N LEU A 433 -5.39 -20.03 17.94
CA LEU A 433 -5.67 -20.55 19.29
C LEU A 433 -7.07 -21.20 19.36
N VAL A 434 -8.02 -20.75 18.53
CA VAL A 434 -9.41 -21.19 18.55
C VAL A 434 -9.69 -22.29 17.51
N THR A 435 -9.03 -22.29 16.36
CA THR A 435 -9.10 -23.43 15.43
C THR A 435 -8.09 -24.50 15.82
N PRO A 436 -8.50 -25.76 16.09
CA PRO A 436 -7.56 -26.84 16.24
C PRO A 436 -6.86 -27.03 14.88
N LEU A 437 -5.55 -26.77 14.81
CA LEU A 437 -4.70 -27.35 13.77
C LEU A 437 -4.65 -28.87 14.00
N ARG A 438 -5.74 -29.56 13.66
CA ARG A 438 -5.90 -31.00 13.81
C ARG A 438 -6.33 -31.59 12.46
N SER A 439 -5.44 -31.51 11.47
CA SER A 439 -5.33 -32.46 10.34
C SER A 439 -4.35 -31.94 9.26
N ARG A 440 -3.05 -32.16 9.49
CA ARG A 440 -2.03 -32.49 8.47
C ARG A 440 -0.66 -32.48 9.17
N LEU A 441 -0.34 -33.63 9.77
CA LEU A 441 1.05 -34.08 9.89
C LEU A 441 1.47 -34.64 8.53
#